data_AF-A0A5P2UZ60-F1
#
_entry.id   AF-A0A5P2UZ60-F1
#
_cell.length_a   1.000
_cell.length_b   1.000
_cell.length_c   1.000
_cell.angle_alpha   90.00
_cell.angle_beta   90.00
_cell.angle_gamma   90.00
#
_symmetry.space_group_name_H-M   'P 1'
#
loop_
_entity.id
_entity.type
_entity.pdbx_description
1 polymer ?
#
loop_
_entity_poly.entity_id
_entity_poly.type
_entity_poly.pdbx_seq_one_letter_code
_entity_poly.pdbx_strand_id
1 'polypeptide(L)'
;MPGTSDDGARPAETPDADPPAPPTAPARRVSVDPQGPVLIEGPVEIVLDDGTVARSDRFTVAICTCRRSRTYPWCDTSHRPRERSAAPPEDRKPS
;
A
#
# COMPACT_ATOMS: atom_id res chain seq x y z
N MET A 1 -8.90 19.00 77.98
CA MET A 1 -9.15 18.27 76.73
C MET A 1 -9.32 19.29 75.61
N PRO A 2 -8.34 19.57 74.75
CA PRO A 2 -8.58 20.38 73.55
C PRO A 2 -9.13 19.48 72.42
N GLY A 3 -10.30 19.84 71.89
CA GLY A 3 -10.91 19.19 70.74
C GLY A 3 -10.21 19.59 69.44
N THR A 4 -9.86 18.61 68.62
CA THR A 4 -9.23 18.79 67.31
C THR A 4 -10.29 19.15 66.27
N SER A 5 -10.07 20.23 65.52
CA SER A 5 -10.87 20.60 64.35
C SER A 5 -10.78 19.53 63.26
N ASP A 6 -11.94 19.16 62.70
CA ASP A 6 -12.07 18.35 61.49
C ASP A 6 -11.93 19.28 60.26
N ASP A 7 -10.77 19.26 59.62
CA ASP A 7 -10.54 19.92 58.33
C ASP A 7 -10.97 18.94 57.23
N GLY A 8 -12.27 18.93 56.94
CA GLY A 8 -12.88 18.08 55.93
C GLY A 8 -12.27 18.32 54.55
N ALA A 9 -11.39 17.41 54.11
CA ALA A 9 -10.79 17.41 52.79
C ALA A 9 -11.90 17.30 51.72
N ARG A 10 -11.97 18.30 50.83
CA ARG A 10 -12.83 18.24 49.64
C ARG A 10 -12.34 17.09 48.74
N PRO A 11 -13.24 16.21 48.22
CA PRO A 11 -12.83 15.25 47.22
C PRO A 11 -12.38 16.01 45.96
N ALA A 12 -11.19 15.67 45.48
CA ALA A 12 -10.70 16.15 44.20
C ALA A 12 -11.58 15.57 43.09
N GLU A 13 -12.23 16.43 42.33
CA GLU A 13 -12.95 16.06 41.12
C GLU A 13 -11.97 15.38 40.16
N THR A 14 -12.23 14.12 39.82
CA THR A 14 -11.50 13.42 38.76
C THR A 14 -11.75 14.13 37.43
N PRO A 15 -10.72 14.49 36.65
CA PRO A 15 -10.93 15.05 35.32
C PRO A 15 -11.67 14.04 34.45
N ASP A 16 -12.66 14.52 33.71
CA ASP A 16 -13.37 13.75 32.68
C ASP A 16 -12.33 13.09 31.76
N ALA A 17 -12.32 11.75 31.74
CA ALA A 17 -11.35 10.99 30.97
C ALA A 17 -11.60 11.20 29.47
N ASP A 18 -10.53 11.48 28.72
CA ASP A 18 -10.59 11.62 27.26
C ASP A 18 -11.28 10.39 26.64
N PRO A 19 -12.26 10.56 25.73
CA PRO A 19 -12.94 9.43 25.13
C PRO A 19 -11.93 8.56 24.38
N PRO A 20 -12.05 7.22 24.44
CA PRO A 20 -11.10 6.34 23.78
C PRO A 20 -11.08 6.63 22.27
N ALA A 21 -9.87 6.75 21.73
CA ALA A 21 -9.68 6.93 20.29
C ALA A 21 -10.41 5.79 19.53
N PRO A 22 -11.04 6.10 18.37
CA PRO A 22 -11.71 5.09 17.58
C PRO A 22 -10.73 3.97 17.19
N PRO A 23 -11.21 2.73 16.97
CA PRO A 23 -10.35 1.63 16.55
C PRO A 23 -9.71 1.97 15.20
N THR A 24 -8.38 1.97 15.15
CA THR A 24 -7.62 2.13 13.91
C THR A 24 -7.87 0.90 13.03
N ALA A 25 -8.39 1.12 11.81
CA ALA A 25 -8.49 0.06 10.81
C ALA A 25 -7.10 -0.56 10.55
N PRO A 26 -7.00 -1.88 10.28
CA PRO A 26 -5.70 -2.49 10.00
C PRO A 26 -5.04 -1.81 8.79
N ALA A 27 -3.72 -1.60 8.89
CA ALA A 27 -2.95 -1.03 7.80
C ALA A 27 -3.04 -1.93 6.56
N ARG A 28 -3.21 -1.31 5.39
CA ARG A 28 -3.15 -2.02 4.11
C ARG A 28 -1.71 -2.32 3.76
N ARG A 29 -1.41 -3.59 3.47
CA ARG A 29 -0.07 -3.99 3.09
C ARG A 29 0.23 -3.58 1.65
N VAL A 30 1.39 -2.96 1.47
CA VAL A 30 1.95 -2.59 0.18
C VAL A 30 3.39 -3.09 0.11
N SER A 31 3.70 -3.83 -0.95
CA SER A 31 5.06 -4.32 -1.23
C SER A 31 5.54 -3.72 -2.54
N VAL A 32 6.76 -3.19 -2.57
CA VAL A 32 7.35 -2.57 -3.76
C VAL A 32 8.42 -3.51 -4.31
N ASP A 33 8.26 -3.93 -5.57
CA ASP A 33 9.34 -4.57 -6.32
C ASP A 33 10.19 -3.46 -6.98
N PRO A 34 11.49 -3.32 -6.64
CA PRO A 34 12.35 -2.26 -7.19
C PRO A 34 12.42 -2.23 -8.72
N GLN A 35 12.19 -3.36 -9.41
CA GLN A 35 12.21 -3.47 -10.87
C GLN A 35 10.87 -3.93 -11.44
N GLY A 36 9.83 -3.91 -10.62
CA GLY A 36 8.54 -4.50 -10.91
C GLY A 36 7.38 -3.66 -10.41
N PRO A 37 6.21 -4.30 -10.26
CA PRO A 37 5.00 -3.61 -9.83
C PRO A 37 5.00 -3.30 -8.32
N VAL A 38 4.10 -2.42 -7.93
CA VAL A 38 3.67 -2.32 -6.52
C VAL A 38 2.55 -3.34 -6.29
N LEU A 39 2.72 -4.21 -5.30
CA LEU A 39 1.73 -5.20 -4.89
C LEU A 39 0.91 -4.66 -3.72
N ILE A 40 -0.41 -4.72 -3.83
CA ILE A 40 -1.36 -4.21 -2.84
C ILE A 40 -2.37 -5.31 -2.49
N GLU A 41 -2.68 -5.47 -1.20
CA GLU A 41 -3.81 -6.28 -0.76
C GLU A 41 -5.14 -5.62 -1.17
N GLY A 42 -5.93 -6.31 -1.99
CA GLY A 42 -7.19 -5.81 -2.52
C GLY A 42 -8.41 -6.10 -1.65
N PRO A 43 -9.62 -5.72 -2.13
CA PRO A 43 -9.89 -5.02 -3.39
C PRO A 43 -9.34 -3.59 -3.40
N VAL A 44 -9.06 -3.03 -4.59
CA VAL A 44 -8.54 -1.67 -4.73
C VAL A 44 -9.29 -0.87 -5.81
N GLU A 45 -9.34 0.44 -5.61
CA GLU A 45 -9.71 1.43 -6.62
C GLU A 45 -8.52 2.37 -6.82
N ILE A 46 -8.17 2.62 -8.07
CA ILE A 46 -7.06 3.47 -8.46
C ILE A 46 -7.63 4.65 -9.25
N VAL A 47 -7.43 5.84 -8.73
CA VAL A 47 -7.72 7.10 -9.43
C VAL A 47 -6.50 7.47 -10.25
N LEU A 48 -6.70 7.64 -11.56
CA LEU A 48 -5.66 8.09 -12.49
C LEU A 48 -5.60 9.63 -12.56
N ASP A 49 -4.57 10.13 -13.22
CA ASP A 49 -4.35 11.57 -13.42
C ASP A 49 -5.43 12.23 -14.29
N ASP A 50 -6.03 11.47 -15.20
CA ASP A 50 -7.19 11.90 -16.00
C ASP A 50 -8.53 11.84 -15.24
N GLY A 51 -8.51 11.41 -13.97
CA GLY A 51 -9.70 11.23 -13.13
C GLY A 51 -10.45 9.91 -13.35
N THR A 52 -10.00 9.06 -14.27
CA THR A 52 -10.58 7.72 -14.47
C THR A 52 -10.31 6.84 -13.25
N VAL A 53 -11.31 6.04 -12.86
CA VAL A 53 -11.20 5.07 -11.76
C VAL A 53 -11.10 3.66 -12.33
N ALA A 54 -10.01 2.97 -12.02
CA ALA A 54 -9.83 1.56 -12.33
C ALA A 54 -10.01 0.72 -11.06
N ARG A 55 -10.91 -0.27 -11.10
CA ARG A 55 -11.22 -1.15 -9.96
C ARG A 55 -10.71 -2.56 -10.18
N SER A 56 -10.18 -3.18 -9.13
CA SER A 56 -9.87 -4.60 -9.10
C SER A 56 -10.39 -5.23 -7.81
N ASP A 57 -11.06 -6.36 -7.95
CA ASP A 57 -11.63 -7.17 -6.86
C ASP A 57 -10.70 -8.31 -6.41
N ARG A 58 -9.51 -8.41 -7.02
CA ARG A 58 -8.53 -9.44 -6.68
C ARG A 58 -7.96 -9.23 -5.28
N PHE A 59 -7.65 -10.33 -4.59
CA PHE A 59 -7.03 -10.29 -3.27
C PHE A 59 -5.62 -9.68 -3.26
N THR A 60 -4.88 -9.80 -4.35
CA THR A 60 -3.59 -9.14 -4.56
C THR A 60 -3.61 -8.47 -5.92
N VAL A 61 -3.24 -7.19 -5.95
CA VAL A 61 -3.27 -6.36 -7.14
C VAL A 61 -1.86 -5.84 -7.43
N ALA A 62 -1.43 -5.97 -8.69
CA ALA A 62 -0.12 -5.48 -9.14
C ALA A 62 -0.30 -4.19 -9.95
N ILE A 63 0.17 -3.06 -9.41
CA ILE A 63 0.15 -1.75 -10.05
C ILE A 63 1.42 -1.53 -10.86
N CYS A 64 1.24 -1.11 -12.12
CA CYS A 64 2.32 -0.81 -13.02
C CYS A 64 3.03 0.49 -12.63
N THR A 65 4.33 0.41 -12.39
CA THR A 65 5.22 1.55 -12.17
C THR A 65 6.00 1.93 -13.43
N CYS A 66 6.19 0.99 -14.36
CA CYS A 66 7.05 1.17 -15.53
C CYS A 66 6.38 1.83 -16.74
N ARG A 67 5.05 2.07 -16.70
CA ARG A 67 4.23 2.67 -17.79
C ARG A 67 4.27 1.93 -19.14
N ARG A 68 4.82 0.71 -19.20
CA ARG A 68 4.86 -0.14 -20.41
C ARG A 68 3.65 -1.07 -20.55
N SER A 69 2.79 -1.14 -19.54
CA SER A 69 1.62 -2.02 -19.56
C SER A 69 0.60 -1.59 -20.61
N ARG A 70 0.04 -2.57 -21.32
CA ARG A 70 -1.10 -2.36 -22.24
C ARG A 70 -2.44 -2.25 -21.52
N THR A 71 -2.46 -2.58 -20.23
CA THR A 71 -3.65 -2.56 -19.36
C THR A 71 -3.42 -1.67 -18.16
N TYR A 72 -2.67 -0.58 -18.34
CA TYR A 72 -2.44 0.43 -17.30
C TYR A 72 -3.77 0.83 -16.64
N PRO A 73 -3.89 0.85 -15.30
CA PRO A 73 -2.80 0.82 -14.30
C PRO A 73 -2.28 -0.56 -13.89
N TRP A 74 -2.83 -1.65 -14.41
CA TRP A 74 -2.46 -3.00 -14.01
C TRP A 74 -1.14 -3.45 -14.62
N CYS A 75 -0.34 -4.22 -13.87
CA CYS A 75 0.89 -4.80 -14.40
C CYS A 75 0.58 -6.06 -15.22
N ASP A 76 0.99 -6.05 -16.49
CA ASP A 76 0.86 -7.17 -17.44
C ASP A 76 2.20 -7.85 -17.74
N THR A 77 3.17 -7.71 -16.83
CA THR A 77 4.57 -8.16 -16.97
C THR A 77 5.43 -7.45 -18.03
N SER A 78 4.92 -6.40 -18.69
CA SER A 78 5.70 -5.59 -19.66
C SER A 78 6.94 -4.89 -19.07
N HIS A 79 7.11 -4.91 -17.75
CA HIS A 79 8.33 -4.42 -17.09
C HIS A 79 9.56 -5.28 -17.39
N ARG A 80 9.37 -6.56 -17.73
CA ARG A 80 10.48 -7.48 -17.99
C ARG A 80 11.22 -7.10 -19.28
N PRO A 81 12.57 -7.18 -19.31
CA PRO A 81 13.33 -7.06 -20.55
C PRO A 81 12.89 -8.14 -21.54
N ARG A 82 12.82 -7.78 -22.83
CA ARG A 82 12.70 -8.79 -23.89
C ARG A 82 14.11 -9.32 -24.15
N GLU A 83 14.38 -10.57 -23.78
CA GLU A 83 15.57 -11.25 -24.26
C GLU A 83 15.45 -11.38 -25.77
N ARG A 84 16.27 -10.63 -26.51
CA ARG A 84 16.36 -10.77 -27.95
C ARG A 84 17.03 -12.11 -28.19
N SER A 85 16.28 -13.12 -28.64
CA SER A 85 16.85 -14.37 -29.12
C SER A 85 17.93 -14.01 -30.14
N ALA A 86 19.19 -14.31 -29.83
CA ALA A 86 20.28 -14.10 -30.77
C ALA A 86 19.92 -14.85 -32.06
N ALA A 87 20.05 -14.18 -33.21
CA ALA A 87 19.90 -14.83 -34.50
C ALA A 87 20.87 -16.03 -34.54
N PRO A 88 20.48 -17.17 -35.14
CA PRO A 88 21.41 -18.28 -35.34
C PRO A 88 22.66 -17.77 -36.07
N PRO A 89 23.87 -18.22 -35.70
CA PRO A 89 25.08 -17.83 -36.42
C PRO A 89 24.93 -18.26 -37.89
N GLU A 90 25.00 -17.30 -38.81
CA GLU A 90 24.98 -17.61 -40.24
C GLU A 90 26.20 -18.47 -40.59
N ASP A 91 25.93 -19.65 -41.16
CA ASP A 91 26.92 -20.56 -41.70
C ASP A 91 27.77 -19.86 -42.77
N ARG A 92 28.97 -19.42 -42.37
CA ARG A 92 29.96 -18.88 -43.30
C ARG A 92 30.60 -20.06 -44.05
N LYS A 93 30.06 -20.42 -45.21
CA LYS A 93 30.72 -21.34 -46.16
C LYS A 93 32.07 -20.74 -46.58
N PRO A 94 33.21 -21.43 -46.37
CA PRO A 94 34.48 -21.01 -46.94
C PRO A 94 34.49 -21.28 -48.45
N SER A 95 34.98 -20.31 -49.22
CA SER A 95 35.24 -20.39 -50.66
C SER A 95 36.49 -21.20 -51.00
#